data_AF-A0A1G3V8S9-F1
#
_entry.id   AF-A0A1G3V8S9-F1
#
_cell.length_a   1.000
_cell.length_b   1.000
_cell.length_c   1.000
_cell.angle_alpha   90.00
_cell.angle_beta   90.00
_cell.angle_gamma   90.00
#
_symmetry.space_group_name_H-M   'P 1'
#
loop_
_entity.id
_entity.type
_entity.pdbx_description
1 polymer ?
#
loop_
_entity_poly.entity_id
_entity_poly.type
_entity_poly.pdbx_seq_one_letter_code
_entity_poly.pdbx_strand_id
1 'polypeptide(L)'
;NQDITRQKDDLRLMISKRILSIYNSTQTVATGKRSEIPIISNADVEKEIRQFQTVERDFFISSYQRSAIYRPLIVRELKKAGLPEELSWLPLVESGFKIAALSKARALGLWQFIPSTGYKYGLNRDDWVDERMDIEKSTRAAIDYLKELHAMFGDWLTVLAAYNCGEGRVMRTIASQHINYLDQFWDLYQKLPFETARYVPRFLATLLVIRDPQKYGIDLGAGAAKMSALSYEIAETNKSMRLQDIAQKLEVPEENLNILNAELRHRITPDKPYKLKVPTEAAAQFLSVIDEIPHAETPRGYFLTKRGAVIRHKVRQGETLASIARKYKTPVEAIVSLNHLSKRRVVAGQRLNVPIMTARSAVSSEKTVKTAKGGEHKVQKGDTLSSLASKYGTTVAEIRRSNQLKGDSLKIGQVLRIEGGVGEGDEGRKASSGEQNRGTGKTAVRSKSGGDAETARKYTVQKGDSLAKIARENHVSLHKLLELNKLTRKEAIHPGQVILIR
;
A
#
# COMPACT_ATOMS: atom_id res chain seq x y z
N ASN A 1 -4.17 28.48 -17.14
CA ASN A 1 -3.46 28.97 -15.94
C ASN A 1 -3.77 28.02 -14.79
N GLN A 2 -2.96 26.98 -14.59
CA GLN A 2 -3.21 25.90 -13.61
C GLN A 2 -3.10 26.39 -12.16
N ASP A 3 -2.25 27.39 -11.92
CA ASP A 3 -2.09 27.99 -10.59
C ASP A 3 -3.33 28.76 -10.14
N ILE A 4 -3.98 29.49 -11.05
CA ILE A 4 -5.25 30.17 -10.75
C ILE A 4 -6.35 29.16 -10.40
N THR A 5 -6.42 28.02 -11.09
CA THR A 5 -7.39 26.97 -10.77
C THR A 5 -7.13 26.39 -9.38
N ARG A 6 -5.87 26.09 -9.05
CA ARG A 6 -5.47 25.58 -7.73
C ARG A 6 -5.79 26.59 -6.62
N GLN A 7 -5.46 27.87 -6.82
CA GLN A 7 -5.78 28.93 -5.86
C GLN A 7 -7.29 29.08 -5.64
N LYS A 8 -8.11 28.95 -6.69
CA LYS A 8 -9.57 28.95 -6.58
C LYS A 8 -10.08 27.76 -5.77
N ASP A 9 -9.52 26.57 -5.97
CA ASP A 9 -9.90 25.37 -5.24
C ASP A 9 -9.49 25.46 -3.76
N ASP A 10 -8.29 25.97 -3.48
CA ASP A 10 -7.80 26.21 -2.12
C ASP A 10 -8.67 27.25 -1.40
N LEU A 11 -9.07 28.32 -2.10
CA LEU A 11 -9.98 29.34 -1.56
C LEU A 11 -11.36 28.76 -1.26
N ARG A 12 -11.94 27.96 -2.17
CA ARG A 12 -13.21 27.27 -1.94
C ARG A 12 -13.14 26.36 -0.71
N LEU A 13 -12.05 25.59 -0.60
CA LEU A 13 -11.83 24.71 0.55
C LEU A 13 -11.75 25.50 1.86
N MET A 14 -11.04 26.63 1.86
CA MET A 14 -10.91 27.52 3.02
C MET A 14 -12.27 28.11 3.43
N ILE A 15 -13.05 28.58 2.44
CA ILE A 15 -14.40 29.11 2.67
C ILE A 15 -15.31 28.01 3.24
N SER A 16 -15.34 26.81 2.65
CA SER A 16 -16.14 25.69 3.16
C SER A 16 -15.78 25.32 4.60
N LYS A 17 -14.48 25.29 4.94
CA LYS A 17 -14.03 25.04 6.32
C LYS A 17 -14.53 26.11 7.29
N ARG A 18 -14.48 27.39 6.90
CA ARG A 18 -14.92 28.49 7.74
C ARG A 18 -16.43 28.47 7.93
N ILE A 19 -17.20 28.20 6.88
CA ILE A 19 -18.66 28.07 6.95
C ILE A 19 -19.06 26.92 7.89
N LEU A 20 -18.46 25.73 7.72
CA LEU A 20 -18.70 24.59 8.61
C LEU A 20 -18.36 24.92 10.07
N SER A 21 -17.23 25.57 10.32
CA SER A 21 -16.83 26.01 11.65
C SER A 21 -17.84 27.00 12.28
N ILE A 22 -18.34 27.96 11.50
CA ILE A 22 -19.36 28.93 11.96
C ILE A 22 -20.68 28.20 12.26
N TYR A 23 -21.12 27.32 11.37
CA TYR A 23 -22.35 26.55 11.54
C TYR A 23 -22.30 25.65 12.79
N ASN A 24 -21.16 24.99 13.02
CA ASN A 24 -20.95 24.18 14.22
C ASN A 24 -20.93 25.03 15.50
N SER A 25 -20.34 26.23 15.46
CA SER A 25 -20.29 27.14 16.63
C SER A 25 -21.64 27.78 16.99
N THR A 26 -22.53 27.95 16.01
CA THR A 26 -23.84 28.58 16.22
C THR A 26 -24.88 27.57 16.71
N GLN A 27 -24.75 26.28 16.35
CA GLN A 27 -25.66 25.22 16.81
C GLN A 27 -25.24 24.54 18.12
N THR A 28 -24.00 24.72 18.59
CA THR A 28 -23.58 24.19 19.91
C THR A 28 -24.32 24.85 21.09
N VAL A 29 -25.00 25.98 20.84
CA VAL A 29 -25.79 26.72 21.84
C VAL A 29 -27.26 26.28 21.88
N ALA A 30 -27.75 25.57 20.86
CA ALA A 30 -29.12 25.05 20.85
C ALA A 30 -29.14 23.60 21.39
N THR A 31 -29.74 23.46 22.56
CA THR A 31 -30.00 22.21 23.29
C THR A 31 -30.58 21.08 22.41
N GLY A 32 -29.75 20.10 22.04
CA GLY A 32 -30.15 18.72 21.73
C GLY A 32 -29.96 18.20 20.28
N LYS A 33 -29.49 16.94 20.19
CA LYS A 33 -29.52 15.98 19.04
C LYS A 33 -28.35 15.82 18.06
N ARG A 34 -27.26 16.60 18.08
CA ARG A 34 -26.06 16.30 17.24
C ARG A 34 -24.94 15.53 17.95
N SER A 35 -25.00 15.40 19.27
CA SER A 35 -24.06 14.56 20.01
C SER A 35 -24.28 13.06 19.76
N GLU A 36 -25.47 12.66 19.31
CA GLU A 36 -25.85 11.27 19.08
C GLU A 36 -25.75 10.90 17.60
N ILE A 37 -25.41 9.65 17.31
CA ILE A 37 -25.43 9.14 15.94
C ILE A 37 -26.89 8.89 15.54
N PRO A 38 -27.42 9.53 14.48
CA PRO A 38 -28.80 9.30 14.06
C PRO A 38 -28.94 7.88 13.50
N ILE A 39 -29.72 7.04 14.19
CA ILE A 39 -30.01 5.66 13.77
C ILE A 39 -31.18 5.69 12.80
N ILE A 40 -30.87 5.81 11.51
CA ILE A 40 -31.84 5.86 10.41
C ILE A 40 -31.88 4.50 9.71
N SER A 41 -33.09 4.02 9.37
CA SER A 41 -33.27 2.92 8.41
C SER A 41 -33.79 3.49 7.09
N ASN A 42 -33.09 3.16 6.00
CA ASN A 42 -33.46 3.50 4.62
C ASN A 42 -33.05 2.35 3.67
N ALA A 43 -33.35 2.49 2.37
CA ALA A 43 -33.09 1.42 1.40
C ALA A 43 -31.62 0.95 1.34
N ASP A 44 -30.66 1.85 1.52
CA ASP A 44 -29.23 1.53 1.53
C ASP A 44 -28.82 0.80 2.82
N VAL A 45 -29.35 1.21 3.97
CA VAL A 45 -29.15 0.52 5.26
C VAL A 45 -29.75 -0.88 5.22
N GLU A 46 -30.99 -1.01 4.74
CA GLU A 46 -31.67 -2.30 4.59
C GLU A 46 -30.93 -3.24 3.63
N LYS A 47 -30.25 -2.70 2.62
CA LYS A 47 -29.39 -3.48 1.73
C LYS A 47 -28.20 -4.09 2.46
N GLU A 48 -27.55 -3.32 3.34
CA GLU A 48 -26.43 -3.81 4.15
C GLU A 48 -26.90 -4.80 5.23
N ILE A 49 -28.08 -4.60 5.83
CA ILE A 49 -28.71 -5.60 6.71
C ILE A 49 -28.90 -6.93 5.98
N ARG A 50 -29.40 -6.90 4.74
CA ARG A 50 -29.53 -8.13 3.92
C ARG A 50 -28.19 -8.80 3.64
N GLN A 51 -27.07 -8.05 3.52
CA GLN A 51 -25.75 -8.67 3.41
C GLN A 51 -25.40 -9.46 4.67
N PHE A 52 -25.64 -8.88 5.86
CA PHE A 52 -25.43 -9.55 7.15
C PHE A 52 -26.36 -10.74 7.39
N GLN A 53 -27.52 -10.79 6.73
CA GLN A 53 -28.41 -11.94 6.80
C GLN A 53 -28.00 -13.07 5.86
N THR A 54 -27.21 -12.77 4.82
CA THR A 54 -26.89 -13.70 3.72
C THR A 54 -25.37 -13.91 3.60
N VAL A 55 -24.75 -13.32 2.57
CA VAL A 55 -23.37 -13.58 2.15
C VAL A 55 -22.32 -13.19 3.18
N GLU A 56 -22.63 -12.28 4.09
CA GLU A 56 -21.71 -11.79 5.11
C GLU A 56 -22.12 -12.19 6.54
N ARG A 57 -23.08 -13.10 6.68
CA ARG A 57 -23.59 -13.56 7.99
C ARG A 57 -22.50 -14.08 8.91
N ASP A 58 -21.67 -15.00 8.42
CA ASP A 58 -20.59 -15.59 9.22
C ASP A 58 -19.50 -14.56 9.57
N PHE A 59 -19.23 -13.64 8.64
CA PHE A 59 -18.31 -12.54 8.89
C PHE A 59 -18.85 -11.65 10.01
N PHE A 60 -20.13 -11.28 9.96
CA PHE A 60 -20.77 -10.42 10.95
C PHE A 60 -20.78 -11.07 12.33
N ILE A 61 -21.26 -12.31 12.44
CA ILE A 61 -21.34 -13.06 13.70
C ILE A 61 -19.93 -13.25 14.30
N SER A 62 -18.96 -13.71 13.49
CA SER A 62 -17.59 -13.91 14.01
C SER A 62 -16.92 -12.59 14.42
N SER A 63 -17.24 -11.48 13.76
CA SER A 63 -16.74 -10.15 14.14
C SER A 63 -17.38 -9.65 15.42
N TYR A 64 -18.68 -9.86 15.60
CA TYR A 64 -19.39 -9.58 16.84
C TYR A 64 -18.80 -10.39 18.00
N GLN A 65 -18.58 -11.69 17.83
CA GLN A 65 -17.99 -12.53 18.88
C GLN A 65 -16.57 -12.09 19.25
N ARG A 66 -15.72 -11.77 18.26
CA ARG A 66 -14.38 -11.20 18.50
C ARG A 66 -14.42 -9.86 19.24
N SER A 67 -15.48 -9.06 19.03
CA SER A 67 -15.63 -7.75 19.69
C SER A 67 -15.63 -7.86 21.21
N ALA A 68 -16.06 -8.99 21.78
CA ALA A 68 -16.12 -9.22 23.23
C ALA A 68 -14.76 -9.02 23.92
N ILE A 69 -13.65 -9.25 23.20
CA ILE A 69 -12.29 -9.08 23.72
C ILE A 69 -11.94 -7.59 23.88
N TYR A 70 -12.22 -6.78 22.86
CA TYR A 70 -11.67 -5.41 22.74
C TYR A 70 -12.67 -4.32 23.12
N ARG A 71 -13.96 -4.57 22.88
CA ARG A 71 -15.01 -3.56 22.96
C ARG A 71 -15.19 -2.96 24.36
N PRO A 72 -15.07 -3.70 25.48
CA PRO A 72 -15.19 -3.10 26.82
C PRO A 72 -14.17 -1.96 27.06
N LEU A 73 -12.92 -2.16 26.65
CA LEU A 73 -11.88 -1.15 26.73
C LEU A 73 -12.20 0.05 25.81
N ILE A 74 -12.59 -0.22 24.56
CA ILE A 74 -12.93 0.84 23.60
C ILE A 74 -14.09 1.71 24.11
N VAL A 75 -15.16 1.09 24.62
CA VAL A 75 -16.31 1.80 25.18
C VAL A 75 -15.88 2.67 26.37
N ARG A 76 -15.04 2.15 27.27
CA ARG A 76 -14.50 2.92 28.40
C ARG A 76 -13.75 4.16 27.92
N GLU A 77 -12.88 4.02 26.91
CA GLU A 77 -12.10 5.15 26.39
C GLU A 77 -12.95 6.17 25.63
N LEU A 78 -13.97 5.72 24.89
CA LEU A 78 -14.95 6.60 24.22
C LEU A 78 -15.76 7.41 25.24
N LYS A 79 -16.28 6.77 26.29
CA LYS A 79 -16.99 7.42 27.40
C LYS A 79 -16.12 8.49 28.06
N LYS A 80 -14.88 8.14 28.41
CA LYS A 80 -13.90 9.07 28.99
C LYS A 80 -13.65 10.27 28.08
N ALA A 81 -13.72 10.07 26.77
CA ALA A 81 -13.51 11.11 25.77
C ALA A 81 -14.77 11.94 25.45
N GLY A 82 -15.95 11.58 25.98
CA GLY A 82 -17.24 12.22 25.68
C GLY A 82 -17.79 11.89 24.30
N LEU A 83 -17.40 10.74 23.71
CA LEU A 83 -17.86 10.30 22.39
C LEU A 83 -18.95 9.22 22.49
N PRO A 84 -19.82 9.09 21.47
CA PRO A 84 -20.86 8.05 21.43
C PRO A 84 -20.29 6.63 21.55
N GLU A 85 -20.95 5.78 22.34
CA GLU A 85 -20.55 4.39 22.55
C GLU A 85 -20.69 3.56 21.26
N GLU A 86 -21.60 3.94 20.38
CA GLU A 86 -21.87 3.29 19.09
C GLU A 86 -20.61 3.24 18.22
N LEU A 87 -19.71 4.24 18.33
CA LEU A 87 -18.44 4.27 17.60
C LEU A 87 -17.53 3.10 17.95
N SER A 88 -17.75 2.43 19.07
CA SER A 88 -17.04 1.18 19.42
C SER A 88 -17.27 0.04 18.43
N TRP A 89 -18.28 0.15 17.55
CA TRP A 89 -18.56 -0.81 16.48
C TRP A 89 -17.82 -0.52 15.18
N LEU A 90 -17.10 0.60 15.06
CA LEU A 90 -16.31 0.87 13.84
C LEU A 90 -15.31 -0.25 13.51
N PRO A 91 -14.59 -0.84 14.48
CA PRO A 91 -13.71 -1.97 14.18
C PRO A 91 -14.40 -3.18 13.55
N LEU A 92 -15.72 -3.37 13.73
CA LEU A 92 -16.48 -4.42 13.05
C LEU A 92 -16.46 -4.18 11.54
N VAL A 93 -16.74 -2.95 11.12
CA VAL A 93 -16.83 -2.55 9.71
C VAL A 93 -15.43 -2.43 9.09
N GLU A 94 -14.44 -1.98 9.87
CA GLU A 94 -13.07 -1.75 9.42
C GLU A 94 -12.25 -3.04 9.28
N SER A 95 -12.20 -3.85 10.34
CA SER A 95 -11.30 -5.01 10.43
C SER A 95 -12.02 -6.31 10.77
N GLY A 96 -13.30 -6.25 11.13
CA GLY A 96 -14.01 -7.35 11.78
C GLY A 96 -13.42 -7.68 13.15
N PHE A 97 -12.92 -6.69 13.89
CA PHE A 97 -12.18 -6.85 15.15
C PHE A 97 -10.95 -7.76 15.05
N LYS A 98 -10.25 -7.74 13.92
CA LYS A 98 -8.99 -8.47 13.73
C LYS A 98 -7.81 -7.53 13.97
N ILE A 99 -7.09 -7.76 15.06
CA ILE A 99 -6.01 -6.87 15.52
C ILE A 99 -4.84 -6.73 14.53
N ALA A 100 -4.59 -7.77 13.72
CA ALA A 100 -3.55 -7.76 12.68
C ALA A 100 -4.10 -7.62 11.25
N ALA A 101 -5.34 -7.13 11.08
CA ALA A 101 -5.93 -6.94 9.75
C ALA A 101 -5.13 -5.94 8.91
N LEU A 102 -4.67 -6.35 7.74
CA LEU A 102 -3.93 -5.50 6.79
C LEU A 102 -4.73 -5.33 5.50
N SER A 103 -5.08 -4.09 5.14
CA SER A 103 -5.75 -3.79 3.88
C SER A 103 -4.78 -3.67 2.70
N LYS A 104 -5.34 -3.67 1.48
CA LYS A 104 -4.60 -3.38 0.24
C LYS A 104 -3.95 -1.99 0.26
N ALA A 105 -4.59 -1.03 0.92
CA ALA A 105 -4.09 0.33 1.13
C ALA A 105 -3.10 0.44 2.31
N ARG A 106 -2.68 -0.69 2.90
CA ARG A 106 -1.77 -0.77 4.05
C ARG A 106 -2.33 -0.17 5.35
N ALA A 107 -3.66 -0.05 5.43
CA ALA A 107 -4.33 0.18 6.69
C ALA A 107 -4.12 -1.05 7.60
N LEU A 108 -3.82 -0.83 8.88
CA LEU A 108 -3.49 -1.88 9.84
C LEU A 108 -4.24 -1.67 11.14
N GLY A 109 -4.55 -2.76 11.84
CA GLY A 109 -5.10 -2.72 13.19
C GLY A 109 -6.63 -2.78 13.23
N LEU A 110 -7.17 -2.75 14.45
CA LEU A 110 -8.61 -2.71 14.70
C LEU A 110 -9.28 -1.54 13.98
N TRP A 111 -8.63 -0.37 14.03
CA TRP A 111 -9.09 0.91 13.51
C TRP A 111 -8.65 1.19 12.07
N GLN A 112 -7.93 0.26 11.43
CA GLN A 112 -7.46 0.39 10.04
C GLN A 112 -6.72 1.71 9.75
N PHE A 113 -5.73 2.05 10.58
CA PHE A 113 -4.88 3.22 10.33
C PHE A 113 -3.91 2.97 9.16
N ILE A 114 -3.93 3.84 8.15
CA ILE A 114 -2.81 3.96 7.21
C ILE A 114 -1.61 4.62 7.91
N PRO A 115 -0.35 4.38 7.48
CA PRO A 115 0.83 4.88 8.20
C PRO A 115 0.84 6.41 8.39
N SER A 116 0.50 7.18 7.35
CA SER A 116 0.51 8.65 7.42
C SER A 116 -0.45 9.20 8.47
N THR A 117 -1.64 8.62 8.56
CA THR A 117 -2.66 9.02 9.54
C THR A 117 -2.27 8.54 10.94
N GLY A 118 -1.72 7.32 11.06
CA GLY A 118 -1.18 6.82 12.33
C GLY A 118 -0.13 7.77 12.93
N TYR A 119 0.86 8.20 12.13
CA TYR A 119 1.88 9.15 12.59
C TYR A 119 1.27 10.50 13.00
N LYS A 120 0.27 11.00 12.27
CA LYS A 120 -0.42 12.25 12.61
C LYS A 120 -1.03 12.21 14.02
N TYR A 121 -1.54 11.04 14.43
CA TYR A 121 -2.16 10.83 15.75
C TYR A 121 -1.26 10.05 16.71
N GLY A 122 0.07 10.16 16.55
CA GLY A 122 1.04 9.71 17.55
C GLY A 122 1.34 8.21 17.56
N LEU A 123 0.90 7.45 16.56
CA LEU A 123 1.25 6.03 16.42
C LEU A 123 2.60 5.89 15.73
N ASN A 124 3.53 5.21 16.38
CA ASN A 124 4.86 4.95 15.88
C ASN A 124 4.96 3.56 15.26
N ARG A 125 5.97 3.42 14.39
CA ARG A 125 6.29 2.16 13.74
C ARG A 125 7.80 2.08 13.51
N ASP A 126 8.38 0.98 13.96
CA ASP A 126 9.74 0.59 13.64
C ASP A 126 9.79 -0.89 13.18
N ASP A 127 10.98 -1.47 13.13
CA ASP A 127 11.16 -2.86 12.68
C ASP A 127 10.56 -3.89 13.64
N TRP A 128 10.40 -3.55 14.91
CA TRP A 128 9.92 -4.41 15.98
C TRP A 128 8.46 -4.18 16.32
N VAL A 129 8.06 -2.92 16.32
CA VAL A 129 6.79 -2.43 16.87
C VAL A 129 5.99 -1.72 15.78
N ASP A 130 4.70 -2.02 15.68
CA ASP A 130 3.74 -1.22 14.91
C ASP A 130 2.55 -0.90 15.82
N GLU A 131 2.54 0.33 16.37
CA GLU A 131 1.56 0.75 17.40
C GLU A 131 0.13 0.86 16.85
N ARG A 132 -0.07 0.70 15.54
CA ARG A 132 -1.42 0.58 14.95
C ARG A 132 -2.13 -0.72 15.36
N MET A 133 -1.37 -1.74 15.78
CA MET A 133 -1.93 -2.97 16.34
C MET A 133 -2.10 -2.90 17.87
N ASP A 134 -1.50 -1.91 18.55
CA ASP A 134 -1.70 -1.70 19.99
C ASP A 134 -3.14 -1.23 20.23
N ILE A 135 -3.89 -1.96 21.07
CA ILE A 135 -5.32 -1.70 21.30
C ILE A 135 -5.55 -0.31 21.90
N GLU A 136 -4.80 0.06 22.93
CA GLU A 136 -5.01 1.30 23.68
C GLU A 136 -4.53 2.52 22.90
N LYS A 137 -3.32 2.45 22.34
CA LYS A 137 -2.73 3.53 21.56
C LYS A 137 -3.55 3.78 20.30
N SER A 138 -3.89 2.74 19.54
CA SER A 138 -4.71 2.91 18.34
C SER A 138 -6.13 3.40 18.66
N THR A 139 -6.71 3.00 19.79
CA THR A 139 -8.02 3.53 20.23
C THR A 139 -7.92 5.00 20.62
N ARG A 140 -6.87 5.42 21.32
CA ARG A 140 -6.65 6.84 21.63
C ARG A 140 -6.49 7.67 20.35
N ALA A 141 -5.67 7.19 19.42
CA ALA A 141 -5.49 7.84 18.12
C ALA A 141 -6.80 7.93 17.32
N ALA A 142 -7.63 6.90 17.36
CA ALA A 142 -8.95 6.90 16.71
C ALA A 142 -9.90 7.93 17.35
N ILE A 143 -9.90 8.03 18.68
CA ILE A 143 -10.67 9.04 19.42
C ILE A 143 -10.23 10.45 19.01
N ASP A 144 -8.93 10.72 18.96
CA ASP A 144 -8.40 12.03 18.60
C ASP A 144 -8.75 12.38 17.15
N TYR A 145 -8.66 11.41 16.24
CA TYR A 145 -9.08 11.58 14.85
C TYR A 145 -10.59 11.87 14.74
N LEU A 146 -11.43 11.07 15.39
CA LEU A 146 -12.89 11.25 15.38
C LEU A 146 -13.29 12.61 15.97
N LYS A 147 -12.61 13.10 17.01
CA LYS A 147 -12.79 14.46 17.55
C LYS A 147 -12.45 15.54 16.54
N GLU A 148 -11.32 15.42 15.85
CA GLU A 148 -10.92 16.38 14.81
C GLU A 148 -11.95 16.42 13.67
N LEU A 149 -12.39 15.25 13.21
CA LEU A 149 -13.44 15.14 12.19
C LEU A 149 -14.77 15.73 12.68
N HIS A 150 -15.18 15.44 13.91
CA HIS A 150 -16.42 15.96 14.47
C HIS A 150 -16.37 17.48 14.67
N ALA A 151 -15.22 18.04 15.05
CA ALA A 151 -15.04 19.49 15.07
C ALA A 151 -15.16 20.12 13.67
N MET A 152 -14.72 19.40 12.63
CA MET A 152 -14.79 19.87 11.24
C MET A 152 -16.21 19.78 10.65
N PHE A 153 -16.91 18.66 10.84
CA PHE A 153 -18.16 18.37 10.13
C PHE A 153 -19.41 18.51 11.01
N GLY A 154 -19.29 18.37 12.33
CA GLY A 154 -20.37 18.57 13.29
C GLY A 154 -21.43 17.46 13.35
N ASP A 155 -21.62 16.67 12.30
CA ASP A 155 -22.52 15.50 12.30
C ASP A 155 -21.77 14.18 12.14
N TRP A 156 -22.21 13.16 12.88
CA TRP A 156 -21.51 11.87 12.90
C TRP A 156 -21.54 11.12 11.57
N LEU A 157 -22.57 11.25 10.74
CA LEU A 157 -22.62 10.49 9.48
C LEU A 157 -21.57 11.00 8.49
N THR A 158 -21.39 12.31 8.39
CA THR A 158 -20.32 12.92 7.59
C THR A 158 -18.95 12.63 8.17
N VAL A 159 -18.82 12.61 9.51
CA VAL A 159 -17.58 12.17 10.19
C VAL A 159 -17.20 10.75 9.78
N LEU A 160 -18.15 9.81 9.78
CA LEU A 160 -17.91 8.43 9.38
C LEU A 160 -17.49 8.31 7.92
N ALA A 161 -18.11 9.09 7.03
CA ALA A 161 -17.70 9.17 5.63
C ALA A 161 -16.27 9.71 5.48
N ALA A 162 -15.92 10.74 6.24
CA ALA A 162 -14.59 11.34 6.25
C ALA A 162 -13.53 10.40 6.85
N TYR A 163 -13.89 9.63 7.89
CA TYR A 163 -13.02 8.63 8.50
C TYR A 163 -12.57 7.59 7.45
N ASN A 164 -13.50 7.08 6.65
CA ASN A 164 -13.23 6.09 5.62
C ASN A 164 -12.45 6.64 4.41
N CYS A 165 -12.85 7.79 3.87
CA CYS A 165 -12.35 8.27 2.56
C CYS A 165 -11.40 9.46 2.62
N GLY A 166 -11.15 9.97 3.83
CA GLY A 166 -10.38 11.17 4.12
C GLY A 166 -11.24 12.44 4.11
N GLU A 167 -11.01 13.29 5.10
CA GLU A 167 -11.67 14.59 5.30
C GLU A 167 -11.51 15.51 4.09
N GLY A 168 -10.34 15.52 3.47
CA GLY A 168 -10.09 16.35 2.29
C GLY A 168 -10.94 15.96 1.08
N ARG A 169 -11.35 14.67 0.97
CA ARG A 169 -12.23 14.23 -0.11
C ARG A 169 -13.65 14.71 0.14
N VAL A 170 -14.18 14.49 1.34
CA VAL A 170 -15.51 14.97 1.74
C VAL A 170 -15.61 16.49 1.55
N MET A 171 -14.61 17.22 2.04
CA MET A 171 -14.55 18.68 1.87
C MET A 171 -14.55 19.14 0.41
N ARG A 172 -13.84 18.44 -0.49
CA ARG A 172 -13.88 18.75 -1.93
C ARG A 172 -15.24 18.47 -2.55
N THR A 173 -15.92 17.40 -2.12
CA THR A 173 -17.28 17.10 -2.56
C THR A 173 -18.24 18.23 -2.15
N ILE A 174 -18.19 18.64 -0.88
CA ILE A 174 -18.99 19.77 -0.36
C ILE A 174 -18.66 21.06 -1.12
N ALA A 175 -17.38 21.39 -1.29
CA ALA A 175 -16.94 22.61 -1.97
C ALA A 175 -17.33 22.65 -3.47
N SER A 176 -17.60 21.49 -4.07
CA SER A 176 -18.08 21.40 -5.46
C SER A 176 -19.58 21.69 -5.60
N GLN A 177 -20.35 21.58 -4.51
CA GLN A 177 -21.78 21.88 -4.50
C GLN A 177 -21.98 23.40 -4.43
N HIS A 178 -22.80 23.93 -5.33
CA HIS A 178 -23.10 25.35 -5.39
C HIS A 178 -24.04 25.71 -4.22
N ILE A 179 -23.41 26.14 -3.11
CA ILE A 179 -23.97 26.97 -2.02
C ILE A 179 -25.19 26.39 -1.28
N ASN A 180 -25.15 25.11 -0.89
CA ASN A 180 -25.99 24.59 0.21
C ASN A 180 -25.11 23.84 1.22
N TYR A 181 -24.60 24.57 2.21
CA TYR A 181 -23.77 24.04 3.30
C TYR A 181 -24.57 23.28 4.38
N LEU A 182 -25.84 23.00 4.09
CA LEU A 182 -26.76 22.19 4.90
C LEU A 182 -26.75 20.72 4.49
N ASP A 183 -25.97 20.35 3.46
CA ASP A 183 -25.89 19.00 2.93
C ASP A 183 -25.46 18.02 4.03
N GLN A 184 -26.39 17.16 4.45
CA GLN A 184 -26.12 16.04 5.33
C GLN A 184 -25.39 14.95 4.54
N PHE A 185 -24.86 13.95 5.23
CA PHE A 185 -24.27 12.77 4.58
C PHE A 185 -25.13 12.26 3.40
N TRP A 186 -26.45 12.16 3.58
CA TRP A 186 -27.38 11.65 2.57
C TRP A 186 -27.55 12.56 1.34
N ASP A 187 -27.19 13.84 1.42
CA ASP A 187 -27.26 14.77 0.29
C ASP A 187 -26.02 14.68 -0.60
N LEU A 188 -24.89 14.18 -0.06
CA LEU A 188 -23.61 14.12 -0.76
C LEU A 188 -23.10 12.70 -1.03
N TYR A 189 -23.65 11.67 -0.37
CA TYR A 189 -23.10 10.31 -0.41
C TYR A 189 -23.02 9.71 -1.83
N GLN A 190 -23.95 10.05 -2.72
CA GLN A 190 -23.94 9.57 -4.12
C GLN A 190 -22.73 10.07 -4.92
N LYS A 191 -22.11 11.18 -4.49
CA LYS A 191 -20.89 11.75 -5.10
C LYS A 191 -19.61 11.26 -4.43
N LEU A 192 -19.71 10.50 -3.34
CA LEU A 192 -18.57 9.86 -2.70
C LEU A 192 -18.19 8.56 -3.43
N PRO A 193 -16.96 8.06 -3.22
CA PRO A 193 -16.58 6.74 -3.71
C PRO A 193 -17.59 5.69 -3.24
N PHE A 194 -17.87 4.71 -4.09
CA PHE A 194 -18.87 3.66 -3.80
C PHE A 194 -18.62 2.93 -2.47
N GLU A 195 -17.35 2.66 -2.13
CA GLU A 195 -16.96 2.07 -0.85
C GLU A 195 -17.44 2.93 0.34
N THR A 196 -17.22 4.23 0.26
CA THR A 196 -17.61 5.21 1.29
C THR A 196 -19.13 5.44 1.35
N ALA A 197 -19.78 5.50 0.19
CA ALA A 197 -21.23 5.63 0.09
C ALA A 197 -21.94 4.43 0.76
N ARG A 198 -21.31 3.24 0.75
CA ARG A 198 -21.78 2.04 1.46
C ARG A 198 -21.34 1.96 2.92
N TYR A 199 -20.22 2.59 3.27
CA TYR A 199 -19.61 2.50 4.60
C TYR A 199 -20.56 2.97 5.71
N VAL A 200 -21.17 4.14 5.55
CA VAL A 200 -22.08 4.70 6.57
C VAL A 200 -23.37 3.88 6.70
N PRO A 201 -24.09 3.51 5.62
CA PRO A 201 -25.21 2.57 5.71
C PRO A 201 -24.85 1.26 6.42
N ARG A 202 -23.65 0.73 6.14
CA ARG A 202 -23.16 -0.52 6.74
C ARG A 202 -22.91 -0.40 8.24
N PHE A 203 -22.39 0.74 8.68
CA PHE A 203 -22.25 1.04 10.11
C PHE A 203 -23.62 1.16 10.79
N LEU A 204 -24.57 1.88 10.21
CA LEU A 204 -25.93 1.99 10.76
C LEU A 204 -26.65 0.63 10.80
N ALA A 205 -26.50 -0.20 9.76
CA ALA A 205 -26.99 -1.57 9.73
C ALA A 205 -26.40 -2.41 10.88
N THR A 206 -25.11 -2.23 11.18
CA THR A 206 -24.46 -2.90 12.30
C THR A 206 -25.12 -2.53 13.62
N LEU A 207 -25.39 -1.24 13.86
CA LEU A 207 -26.07 -0.77 15.08
C LEU A 207 -27.48 -1.33 15.21
N LEU A 208 -28.25 -1.33 14.11
CA LEU A 208 -29.62 -1.86 14.07
C LEU A 208 -29.65 -3.35 14.39
N VAL A 209 -28.81 -4.14 13.72
CA VAL A 209 -28.75 -5.60 13.92
C VAL A 209 -28.31 -5.94 15.34
N ILE A 210 -27.32 -5.24 15.89
CA ILE A 210 -26.84 -5.53 17.25
C ILE A 210 -27.86 -5.15 18.32
N ARG A 211 -28.61 -4.06 18.10
CA ARG A 211 -29.65 -3.62 19.05
C ARG A 211 -30.81 -4.62 19.13
N ASP A 212 -31.17 -5.26 18.03
CA ASP A 212 -32.26 -6.24 17.99
C ASP A 212 -31.96 -7.40 17.02
N PRO A 213 -31.08 -8.35 17.40
CA PRO A 213 -30.61 -9.39 16.48
C PRO A 213 -31.73 -10.35 16.06
N GLN A 214 -32.68 -10.61 16.97
CA GLN A 214 -33.80 -11.51 16.76
C GLN A 214 -34.75 -10.98 15.68
N LYS A 215 -35.04 -9.67 15.67
CA LYS A 215 -35.81 -9.02 14.61
C LYS A 215 -35.23 -9.25 13.22
N TYR A 216 -33.89 -9.32 13.12
CA TYR A 216 -33.20 -9.53 11.85
C TYR A 216 -32.85 -11.01 11.59
N GLY A 217 -33.33 -11.95 12.41
CA GLY A 217 -33.08 -13.39 12.24
C GLY A 217 -31.60 -13.76 12.38
N ILE A 218 -30.85 -13.00 13.19
CA ILE A 218 -29.42 -13.23 13.44
C ILE A 218 -29.27 -13.71 14.88
N ASP A 219 -28.74 -14.93 15.03
CA ASP A 219 -28.25 -15.41 16.31
C ASP A 219 -26.77 -15.04 16.41
N LEU A 220 -26.45 -14.14 17.34
CA LEU A 220 -25.08 -13.71 17.58
C LEU A 220 -24.25 -14.74 18.35
N GLY A 221 -24.93 -15.70 18.99
CA GLY A 221 -24.35 -16.59 19.99
C GLY A 221 -23.87 -15.83 21.23
N ALA A 222 -23.51 -16.59 22.27
CA ALA A 222 -22.70 -16.01 23.33
C ALA A 222 -21.35 -15.61 22.73
N GLY A 223 -21.04 -14.30 22.69
CA GLY A 223 -19.66 -13.88 22.54
C GLY A 223 -18.88 -14.60 23.64
N ALA A 224 -17.89 -15.41 23.28
CA ALA A 224 -17.09 -16.16 24.24
C ALA A 224 -16.24 -15.18 25.07
N ALA A 225 -16.89 -14.46 25.99
CA ALA A 225 -16.24 -13.69 27.02
C ALA A 225 -15.71 -14.70 28.04
N LYS A 226 -14.55 -15.29 27.76
CA LYS A 226 -13.65 -15.68 28.84
C LYS A 226 -13.04 -14.38 29.38
N MET A 227 -13.68 -13.96 30.46
CA MET A 227 -13.96 -12.61 30.92
C MET A 227 -12.80 -11.95 31.71
N SER A 228 -11.54 -12.24 31.37
CA SER A 228 -10.36 -11.89 32.19
C SER A 228 -9.17 -11.28 31.42
N ALA A 229 -9.25 -11.15 30.09
CA ALA A 229 -8.06 -11.19 29.24
C ALA A 229 -7.30 -9.86 28.99
N LEU A 230 -7.69 -8.73 29.59
CA LEU A 230 -7.01 -7.44 29.39
C LEU A 230 -6.50 -6.79 30.70
N SER A 231 -6.59 -7.44 31.85
CA SER A 231 -5.86 -6.97 33.03
C SER A 231 -4.40 -7.36 32.88
N TYR A 232 -3.53 -6.36 32.81
CA TYR A 232 -2.10 -6.55 32.69
C TYR A 232 -1.34 -5.60 33.60
N GLU A 233 -0.10 -5.97 33.90
CA GLU A 233 0.91 -5.09 34.45
C GLU A 233 2.02 -4.88 33.43
N ILE A 234 2.77 -3.80 33.59
CA ILE A 234 3.91 -3.48 32.75
C ILE A 234 5.16 -4.00 33.42
N ALA A 235 5.85 -4.94 32.77
CA ALA A 235 7.17 -5.39 33.13
C ALA A 235 8.20 -4.78 32.17
N GLU A 236 9.16 -4.03 32.71
CA GLU A 236 10.24 -3.47 31.90
C GLU A 236 11.31 -4.54 31.62
N THR A 237 11.70 -4.67 30.35
CA THR A 237 12.73 -5.61 29.92
C THR A 237 13.55 -5.00 28.79
N ASN A 238 14.83 -5.33 28.75
CA ASN A 238 15.73 -5.08 27.61
C ASN A 238 16.11 -6.37 26.88
N LYS A 239 15.66 -7.53 27.36
CA LYS A 239 15.99 -8.85 26.82
C LYS A 239 15.06 -9.21 25.67
N SER A 240 15.64 -9.59 24.55
CA SER A 240 14.89 -10.15 23.41
C SER A 240 14.40 -11.57 23.72
N MET A 241 13.08 -11.77 23.70
CA MET A 241 12.41 -13.02 24.09
C MET A 241 11.18 -13.24 23.23
N ARG A 242 10.93 -14.49 22.81
CA ARG A 242 9.69 -14.86 22.10
C ARG A 242 8.52 -14.87 23.07
N LEU A 243 7.38 -14.30 22.68
CA LEU A 243 6.15 -14.35 23.50
C LEU A 243 5.73 -15.80 23.81
N GLN A 244 6.00 -16.75 22.92
CA GLN A 244 5.77 -18.18 23.15
C GLN A 244 6.63 -18.73 24.30
N ASP A 245 7.92 -18.37 24.35
CA ASP A 245 8.84 -18.83 25.41
C ASP A 245 8.45 -18.22 26.76
N ILE A 246 8.01 -16.94 26.76
CA ILE A 246 7.45 -16.27 27.94
C ILE A 246 6.16 -16.98 28.39
N ALA A 247 5.23 -17.25 27.46
CA ALA A 247 3.96 -17.91 27.75
C ALA A 247 4.18 -19.27 28.42
N GLN A 248 5.10 -20.06 27.89
CA GLN A 248 5.44 -21.38 28.41
C GLN A 248 6.00 -21.32 29.84
N LYS A 249 6.89 -20.36 30.13
CA LYS A 249 7.50 -20.20 31.46
C LYS A 249 6.54 -19.65 32.51
N LEU A 250 5.54 -18.88 32.08
CA LEU A 250 4.49 -18.34 32.95
C LEU A 250 3.26 -19.24 33.06
N GLU A 251 3.22 -20.34 32.30
CA GLU A 251 2.05 -21.23 32.20
C GLU A 251 0.75 -20.50 31.79
N VAL A 252 0.87 -19.42 31.02
CA VAL A 252 -0.27 -18.66 30.49
C VAL A 252 -0.50 -18.98 29.01
N PRO A 253 -1.74 -18.86 28.48
CA PRO A 253 -1.99 -19.00 27.05
C PRO A 253 -1.18 -17.98 26.23
N GLU A 254 -0.46 -18.44 25.19
CA GLU A 254 0.30 -17.56 24.28
C GLU A 254 -0.59 -16.47 23.67
N GLU A 255 -1.86 -16.81 23.37
CA GLU A 255 -2.82 -15.88 22.80
C GLU A 255 -3.04 -14.65 23.69
N ASN A 256 -3.00 -14.79 25.02
CA ASN A 256 -3.14 -13.65 25.93
C ASN A 256 -1.98 -12.67 25.77
N LEU A 257 -0.74 -13.17 25.70
CA LEU A 257 0.44 -12.33 25.49
C LEU A 257 0.46 -11.72 24.09
N ASN A 258 0.03 -12.47 23.07
CA ASN A 258 -0.09 -11.98 21.70
C ASN A 258 -1.13 -10.85 21.57
N ILE A 259 -2.26 -10.94 22.27
CA ILE A 259 -3.29 -9.89 22.30
C ILE A 259 -2.79 -8.66 23.04
N LEU A 260 -2.21 -8.84 24.23
CA LEU A 260 -1.70 -7.74 25.06
C LEU A 260 -0.58 -6.97 24.35
N ASN A 261 0.31 -7.67 23.65
CA ASN A 261 1.49 -7.12 22.98
C ASN A 261 1.40 -7.22 21.44
N ALA A 262 0.20 -7.02 20.89
CA ALA A 262 -0.07 -7.18 19.46
C ALA A 262 0.76 -6.25 18.57
N GLU A 263 1.30 -5.16 19.11
CA GLU A 263 2.23 -4.26 18.45
C GLU A 263 3.55 -4.93 18.05
N LEU A 264 3.94 -6.03 18.71
CA LEU A 264 5.16 -6.78 18.38
C LEU A 264 5.00 -7.52 17.05
N ARG A 265 5.58 -6.94 16.00
CA ARG A 265 5.52 -7.45 14.61
C ARG A 265 6.05 -8.88 14.45
N HIS A 266 6.89 -9.30 15.38
CA HIS A 266 7.60 -10.56 15.37
C HIS A 266 7.22 -11.50 16.52
N ARG A 267 6.30 -11.09 17.39
CA ARG A 267 6.01 -11.78 18.67
C ARG A 267 7.28 -12.00 19.49
N ILE A 268 8.21 -11.05 19.42
CA ILE A 268 9.50 -11.05 20.11
C ILE A 268 9.70 -9.66 20.70
N THR A 269 10.05 -9.57 21.99
CA THR A 269 10.46 -8.30 22.62
C THR A 269 11.73 -7.77 21.98
N PRO A 270 11.88 -6.46 21.74
CA PRO A 270 13.08 -5.95 21.11
C PRO A 270 14.28 -5.96 22.06
N ASP A 271 15.49 -5.99 21.51
CA ASP A 271 16.76 -5.91 22.27
C ASP A 271 17.08 -4.45 22.68
N LYS A 272 16.10 -3.80 23.32
CA LYS A 272 16.14 -2.43 23.84
C LYS A 272 15.09 -2.31 24.95
N PRO A 273 15.16 -1.27 25.82
CA PRO A 273 14.13 -1.06 26.85
C PRO A 273 12.72 -1.11 26.26
N TYR A 274 11.91 -2.02 26.77
CA TYR A 274 10.57 -2.32 26.32
C TYR A 274 9.62 -2.54 27.50
N LYS A 275 8.40 -2.04 27.35
CA LYS A 275 7.32 -2.16 28.33
C LYS A 275 6.44 -3.34 27.94
N LEU A 276 6.79 -4.53 28.40
CA LEU A 276 6.04 -5.76 28.13
C LEU A 276 4.76 -5.78 28.98
N LYS A 277 3.62 -5.99 28.35
CA LYS A 277 2.34 -6.18 29.04
C LYS A 277 2.19 -7.66 29.38
N VAL A 278 2.15 -7.97 30.67
CA VAL A 278 2.02 -9.34 31.19
C VAL A 278 0.70 -9.45 31.95
N PRO A 279 -0.08 -10.54 31.85
CA PRO A 279 -1.27 -10.72 32.66
C PRO A 279 -0.98 -10.46 34.14
N THR A 280 -1.85 -9.71 34.83
CA THR A 280 -1.64 -9.28 36.22
C THR A 280 -1.30 -10.45 37.15
N GLU A 281 -1.95 -11.59 36.97
CA GLU A 281 -1.70 -12.83 37.73
C GLU A 281 -0.29 -13.43 37.54
N ALA A 282 0.36 -13.15 36.41
CA ALA A 282 1.67 -13.71 36.05
C ALA A 282 2.82 -12.71 36.16
N ALA A 283 2.54 -11.45 36.49
CA ALA A 283 3.54 -10.36 36.52
C ALA A 283 4.65 -10.62 37.56
N ALA A 284 4.28 -11.07 38.77
CA ALA A 284 5.24 -11.40 39.82
C ALA A 284 6.14 -12.59 39.44
N GLN A 285 5.55 -13.63 38.83
CA GLN A 285 6.29 -14.80 38.35
C GLN A 285 7.27 -14.41 37.24
N PHE A 286 6.88 -13.52 36.32
CA PHE A 286 7.74 -13.05 35.23
C PHE A 286 9.07 -12.49 35.70
N LEU A 287 9.08 -11.70 36.77
CA LEU A 287 10.32 -11.15 37.33
C LEU A 287 11.26 -12.24 37.85
N SER A 288 10.74 -13.36 38.35
CA SER A 288 11.55 -14.47 38.85
C SER A 288 12.11 -15.36 37.74
N VAL A 289 11.42 -15.49 36.60
CA VAL A 289 11.79 -16.43 35.52
C VAL A 289 12.46 -15.75 34.33
N ILE A 290 12.56 -14.42 34.30
CA ILE A 290 13.07 -13.65 33.15
C ILE A 290 14.46 -14.12 32.69
N ASP A 291 15.34 -14.48 33.62
CA ASP A 291 16.70 -14.93 33.33
C ASP A 291 16.74 -16.31 32.68
N GLU A 292 15.79 -17.18 33.02
CA GLU A 292 15.66 -18.53 32.45
C GLU A 292 15.06 -18.54 31.03
N ILE A 293 14.37 -17.47 30.63
CA ILE A 293 13.76 -17.40 29.30
C ILE A 293 14.88 -17.31 28.25
N PRO A 294 14.89 -18.18 27.22
CA PRO A 294 15.91 -18.13 26.19
C PRO A 294 15.96 -16.78 25.47
N HIS A 295 17.16 -16.30 25.17
CA HIS A 295 17.31 -15.14 24.30
C HIS A 295 16.80 -15.49 22.88
N ALA A 296 15.88 -14.69 22.38
CA ALA A 296 15.39 -14.82 21.02
C ALA A 296 16.28 -14.01 20.10
N GLU A 297 16.86 -14.65 19.08
CA GLU A 297 17.47 -13.91 18.00
C GLU A 297 16.41 -13.06 17.30
N THR A 298 16.75 -11.81 17.00
CA THR A 298 15.97 -10.98 16.08
C THR A 298 15.66 -11.82 14.84
N PRO A 299 14.43 -11.81 14.29
CA PRO A 299 14.20 -12.39 12.98
C PRO A 299 15.06 -11.57 12.01
N ARG A 300 16.28 -12.04 11.77
CA ARG A 300 17.24 -11.46 10.83
C ARG A 300 16.50 -11.38 9.51
N GLY A 301 15.98 -10.18 9.20
CA GLY A 301 14.75 -10.04 8.43
C GLY A 301 14.77 -10.96 7.23
N TYR A 302 13.92 -12.01 7.23
CA TYR A 302 13.60 -13.07 6.24
C TYR A 302 14.61 -13.47 5.13
N PHE A 303 15.82 -12.93 5.14
CA PHE A 303 16.73 -12.80 3.99
C PHE A 303 18.18 -13.08 4.38
N LEU A 304 18.51 -13.10 5.68
CA LEU A 304 19.88 -13.35 6.15
C LEU A 304 20.06 -14.73 6.80
N THR A 305 19.00 -15.47 7.15
CA THR A 305 19.10 -16.75 7.88
C THR A 305 18.92 -18.02 7.05
N LYS A 306 18.76 -17.92 5.73
CA LYS A 306 18.75 -19.11 4.86
C LYS A 306 19.64 -18.88 3.66
N ARG A 307 20.95 -19.18 3.81
CA ARG A 307 21.99 -19.22 2.76
C ARG A 307 21.66 -18.34 1.54
N GLY A 308 21.54 -17.03 1.76
CA GLY A 308 21.29 -16.09 0.67
C GLY A 308 22.55 -15.97 -0.16
N ALA A 309 22.50 -16.30 -1.45
CA ALA A 309 23.61 -15.99 -2.33
C ALA A 309 23.75 -14.46 -2.42
N VAL A 310 24.97 -13.96 -2.42
CA VAL A 310 25.23 -12.51 -2.56
C VAL A 310 25.60 -12.25 -4.01
N ILE A 311 24.79 -11.46 -4.72
CA ILE A 311 25.10 -11.03 -6.08
C ILE A 311 25.79 -9.66 -6.02
N ARG A 312 26.94 -9.51 -6.69
CA ARG A 312 27.56 -8.20 -6.91
C ARG A 312 26.86 -7.49 -8.07
N HIS A 313 26.11 -6.45 -7.76
CA HIS A 313 25.40 -5.62 -8.72
C HIS A 313 26.12 -4.28 -8.93
N LYS A 314 26.40 -3.91 -10.18
CA LYS A 314 26.90 -2.59 -10.55
C LYS A 314 25.72 -1.66 -10.86
N VAL A 315 25.56 -0.61 -10.07
CA VAL A 315 24.49 0.39 -10.18
C VAL A 315 24.57 1.07 -11.55
N ARG A 316 23.49 1.02 -12.32
CA ARG A 316 23.34 1.67 -13.62
C ARG A 316 22.80 3.09 -13.45
N GLN A 317 22.96 3.92 -14.49
CA GLN A 317 22.47 5.30 -14.47
C GLN A 317 20.94 5.32 -14.27
N GLY A 318 20.50 5.99 -13.20
CA GLY A 318 19.08 6.10 -12.83
C GLY A 318 18.55 4.99 -11.90
N GLU A 319 19.36 3.99 -11.53
CA GLU A 319 18.97 3.01 -10.50
C GLU A 319 19.02 3.62 -9.09
N THR A 320 18.09 3.19 -8.24
CA THR A 320 18.02 3.52 -6.82
C THR A 320 18.10 2.25 -6.00
N LEU A 321 18.43 2.35 -4.70
CA LEU A 321 18.37 1.19 -3.81
C LEU A 321 17.01 0.50 -3.86
N ALA A 322 15.91 1.26 -3.98
CA ALA A 322 14.55 0.72 -4.10
C ALA A 322 14.31 -0.06 -5.40
N SER A 323 14.85 0.40 -6.53
CA SER A 323 14.72 -0.32 -7.80
C SER A 323 15.57 -1.60 -7.82
N ILE A 324 16.77 -1.54 -7.24
CA ILE A 324 17.68 -2.68 -7.10
C ILE A 324 17.09 -3.73 -6.15
N ALA A 325 16.62 -3.31 -4.98
CA ALA A 325 15.88 -4.12 -4.02
C ALA A 325 14.73 -4.90 -4.68
N ARG A 326 13.90 -4.18 -5.46
CA ARG A 326 12.79 -4.79 -6.20
C ARG A 326 13.25 -5.80 -7.25
N LYS A 327 14.31 -5.48 -8.00
CA LYS A 327 14.89 -6.36 -9.02
C LYS A 327 15.35 -7.69 -8.44
N TYR A 328 16.02 -7.64 -7.29
CA TYR A 328 16.60 -8.81 -6.63
C TYR A 328 15.69 -9.42 -5.56
N LYS A 329 14.44 -8.92 -5.45
CA LYS A 329 13.45 -9.35 -4.45
C LYS A 329 14.04 -9.38 -3.04
N THR A 330 14.76 -8.32 -2.69
CA THR A 330 15.44 -8.17 -1.40
C THR A 330 15.08 -6.83 -0.78
N PRO A 331 15.04 -6.68 0.56
CA PRO A 331 14.78 -5.40 1.21
C PRO A 331 15.89 -4.39 0.91
N VAL A 332 15.52 -3.12 0.88
CA VAL A 332 16.50 -2.02 0.76
C VAL A 332 17.46 -2.04 1.94
N GLU A 333 16.94 -2.30 3.13
CA GLU A 333 17.66 -2.37 4.40
C GLU A 333 18.72 -3.47 4.41
N ALA A 334 18.44 -4.60 3.75
CA ALA A 334 19.41 -5.70 3.59
C ALA A 334 20.57 -5.29 2.68
N ILE A 335 20.31 -4.52 1.61
CA ILE A 335 21.37 -3.96 0.76
C ILE A 335 22.17 -2.91 1.52
N VAL A 336 21.51 -2.02 2.27
CA VAL A 336 22.17 -0.96 3.05
C VAL A 336 23.10 -1.55 4.10
N SER A 337 22.61 -2.51 4.89
CA SER A 337 23.39 -3.16 5.95
C SER A 337 24.56 -3.96 5.37
N LEU A 338 24.34 -4.77 4.32
CA LEU A 338 25.40 -5.60 3.72
C LEU A 338 26.49 -4.78 3.02
N ASN A 339 26.20 -3.53 2.62
CA ASN A 339 27.16 -2.64 1.98
C ASN A 339 27.64 -1.49 2.88
N HIS A 340 27.27 -1.51 4.17
CA HIS A 340 27.62 -0.47 5.14
C HIS A 340 27.34 0.96 4.63
N LEU A 341 26.20 1.17 3.96
CA LEU A 341 25.86 2.46 3.38
C LEU A 341 25.38 3.43 4.47
N SER A 342 26.11 4.52 4.68
CA SER A 342 25.76 5.58 5.64
C SER A 342 24.56 6.44 5.20
N LYS A 343 24.21 6.42 3.90
CA LYS A 343 23.06 7.13 3.33
C LYS A 343 22.35 6.23 2.32
N ARG A 344 21.02 6.36 2.18
CA ARG A 344 20.20 5.62 1.19
C ARG A 344 20.42 6.08 -0.27
N ARG A 345 21.56 6.72 -0.57
CA ARG A 345 21.92 7.21 -1.91
C ARG A 345 22.99 6.32 -2.51
N VAL A 346 22.82 5.97 -3.78
CA VAL A 346 23.76 5.17 -4.56
C VAL A 346 24.14 5.94 -5.82
N VAL A 347 25.37 5.76 -6.29
CA VAL A 347 25.93 6.45 -7.47
C VAL A 347 26.06 5.47 -8.63
N ALA A 348 25.80 5.92 -9.86
CA ALA A 348 26.02 5.11 -11.04
C ALA A 348 27.49 4.63 -11.11
N GLY A 349 27.69 3.34 -11.35
CA GLY A 349 28.99 2.68 -11.34
C GLY A 349 29.37 2.05 -9.99
N GLN A 350 28.70 2.41 -8.89
CA GLN A 350 28.92 1.81 -7.57
C GLN A 350 28.60 0.31 -7.59
N ARG A 351 29.42 -0.51 -6.92
CA ARG A 351 29.16 -1.94 -6.76
C ARG A 351 28.52 -2.21 -5.41
N LEU A 352 27.42 -2.95 -5.42
CA LEU A 352 26.66 -3.33 -4.23
C LEU A 352 26.58 -4.86 -4.14
N ASN A 353 26.84 -5.39 -2.96
CA ASN A 353 26.52 -6.74 -2.55
C ASN A 353 25.01 -6.81 -2.26
N VAL A 354 24.27 -7.54 -3.09
CA VAL A 354 22.82 -7.65 -2.98
C VAL A 354 22.49 -9.06 -2.52
N PRO A 355 21.94 -9.24 -1.30
CA PRO A 355 21.55 -10.56 -0.84
C PRO A 355 20.30 -11.01 -1.59
N ILE A 356 20.36 -12.18 -2.23
CA ILE A 356 19.19 -12.82 -2.87
C ILE A 356 18.73 -14.02 -2.04
N MET A 357 17.42 -14.22 -1.97
CA MET A 357 16.88 -15.46 -1.42
C MET A 357 17.19 -16.58 -2.39
N THR A 358 18.03 -17.55 -1.99
CA THR A 358 18.04 -18.83 -2.69
C THR A 358 16.87 -19.64 -2.15
N ALA A 359 15.87 -19.89 -3.00
CA ALA A 359 15.08 -21.10 -2.81
C ALA A 359 16.08 -22.26 -2.94
N ARG A 360 16.10 -23.15 -1.94
CA ARG A 360 17.02 -24.30 -1.84
C ARG A 360 17.38 -24.88 -3.22
N SER A 361 18.67 -25.15 -3.40
CA SER A 361 19.20 -26.07 -4.39
C SER A 361 18.28 -27.27 -4.53
N ALA A 362 17.68 -27.44 -5.71
CA ALA A 362 17.40 -28.77 -6.20
C ALA A 362 18.76 -29.44 -6.36
N VAL A 363 19.01 -30.41 -5.48
CA VAL A 363 19.94 -31.51 -5.74
C VAL A 363 19.64 -32.01 -7.15
N SER A 364 20.68 -32.28 -7.90
CA SER A 364 20.66 -33.04 -9.15
C SER A 364 19.71 -34.23 -9.03
N SER A 365 18.50 -34.04 -9.51
CA SER A 365 17.62 -35.12 -9.91
C SER A 365 17.29 -34.77 -11.35
N GLU A 366 17.84 -35.56 -12.26
CA GLU A 366 17.40 -35.68 -13.64
C GLU A 366 15.87 -35.80 -13.64
N LYS A 367 15.21 -34.66 -13.84
CA LYS A 367 13.84 -34.64 -14.34
C LYS A 367 13.92 -33.88 -15.65
N THR A 368 13.96 -34.69 -16.70
CA THR A 368 13.60 -34.36 -18.08
C THR A 368 12.46 -33.35 -18.10
N VAL A 369 12.81 -32.07 -18.18
CA VAL A 369 11.85 -31.01 -18.53
C VAL A 369 11.66 -31.16 -20.04
N LYS A 370 10.47 -31.63 -20.43
CA LYS A 370 10.03 -31.57 -21.82
C LYS A 370 10.15 -30.12 -22.28
N THR A 371 11.10 -29.88 -23.18
CA THR A 371 11.24 -28.65 -23.94
C THR A 371 9.91 -28.35 -24.63
N ALA A 372 9.24 -27.27 -24.23
CA ALA A 372 8.21 -26.70 -25.06
C ALA A 372 8.90 -26.17 -26.32
N LYS A 373 8.76 -26.90 -27.43
CA LYS A 373 9.24 -26.46 -28.74
C LYS A 373 8.70 -25.05 -29.01
N GLY A 374 9.60 -24.16 -29.43
CA GLY A 374 9.22 -22.85 -29.95
C GLY A 374 8.13 -22.98 -31.03
N GLY A 375 7.23 -22.01 -31.08
CA GLY A 375 6.07 -22.01 -31.95
C GLY A 375 5.40 -20.63 -32.04
N GLU A 376 4.34 -20.56 -32.83
CA GLU A 376 3.52 -19.36 -32.97
C GLU A 376 2.54 -19.23 -31.79
N HIS A 377 2.53 -18.08 -31.13
CA HIS A 377 1.61 -17.74 -30.04
C HIS A 377 0.71 -16.58 -30.44
N LYS A 378 -0.60 -16.80 -30.46
CA LYS A 378 -1.59 -15.75 -30.68
C LYS A 378 -1.85 -15.00 -29.36
N VAL A 379 -1.51 -13.72 -29.33
CA VAL A 379 -1.64 -12.82 -28.17
C VAL A 379 -3.08 -12.79 -27.67
N GLN A 380 -3.28 -13.12 -26.40
CA GLN A 380 -4.57 -13.10 -25.70
C GLN A 380 -4.67 -11.88 -24.78
N LYS A 381 -5.89 -11.61 -24.28
CA LYS A 381 -6.13 -10.51 -23.34
C LYS A 381 -5.32 -10.75 -22.06
N GLY A 382 -4.38 -9.85 -21.77
CA GLY A 382 -3.49 -9.94 -20.60
C GLY A 382 -2.07 -10.41 -20.91
N ASP A 383 -1.78 -10.82 -22.15
CA ASP A 383 -0.41 -11.14 -22.56
C ASP A 383 0.47 -9.90 -22.64
N THR A 384 1.70 -10.03 -22.16
CA THR A 384 2.78 -9.06 -22.30
C THR A 384 4.02 -9.77 -22.81
N LEU A 385 4.95 -9.07 -23.45
CA LEU A 385 6.20 -9.70 -23.89
C LEU A 385 6.95 -10.37 -22.73
N SER A 386 6.87 -9.81 -21.52
CA SER A 386 7.49 -10.38 -20.31
C SER A 386 6.80 -11.66 -19.84
N SER A 387 5.45 -11.73 -19.90
CA SER A 387 4.73 -12.96 -19.55
C SER A 387 4.96 -14.06 -20.58
N LEU A 388 5.07 -13.71 -21.86
CA LEU A 388 5.40 -14.65 -22.94
C LEU A 388 6.85 -15.15 -22.85
N ALA A 389 7.81 -14.26 -22.60
CA ALA A 389 9.21 -14.62 -22.37
C ALA A 389 9.35 -15.65 -21.23
N SER A 390 8.63 -15.42 -20.13
CA SER A 390 8.61 -16.33 -18.98
C SER A 390 7.92 -17.66 -19.31
N LYS A 391 6.84 -17.63 -20.10
CA LYS A 391 6.06 -18.81 -20.49
C LYS A 391 6.84 -19.74 -21.42
N TYR A 392 7.60 -19.18 -22.35
CA TYR A 392 8.28 -19.93 -23.41
C TYR A 392 9.79 -20.13 -23.17
N GLY A 393 10.33 -19.65 -22.04
CA GLY A 393 11.74 -19.82 -21.71
C GLY A 393 12.67 -19.09 -22.68
N THR A 394 12.36 -17.82 -23.00
CA THR A 394 13.15 -16.93 -23.86
C THR A 394 13.21 -15.53 -23.25
N THR A 395 13.86 -14.57 -23.91
CA THR A 395 13.93 -13.18 -23.47
C THR A 395 12.98 -12.27 -24.24
N VAL A 396 12.57 -11.16 -23.63
CA VAL A 396 11.82 -10.09 -24.32
C VAL A 396 12.58 -9.58 -25.55
N ALA A 397 13.91 -9.51 -25.46
CA ALA A 397 14.77 -9.08 -26.57
C ALA A 397 14.73 -10.08 -27.74
N GLU A 398 14.69 -11.39 -27.47
CA GLU A 398 14.52 -12.43 -28.49
C GLU A 398 13.16 -12.38 -29.15
N ILE A 399 12.07 -12.33 -28.38
CA ILE A 399 10.71 -12.22 -28.95
C ILE A 399 10.60 -10.96 -29.83
N ARG A 400 11.16 -9.83 -29.41
CA ARG A 400 11.16 -8.59 -30.21
C ARG A 400 11.97 -8.72 -31.48
N ARG A 401 13.14 -9.36 -31.40
CA ARG A 401 14.04 -9.58 -32.54
C ARG A 401 13.40 -10.53 -33.56
N SER A 402 12.85 -11.66 -33.11
CA SER A 402 12.21 -12.66 -33.98
C SER A 402 10.91 -12.18 -34.61
N ASN A 403 10.26 -11.15 -34.04
CA ASN A 403 9.00 -10.57 -34.54
C ASN A 403 9.12 -9.11 -35.01
N GLN A 404 10.35 -8.58 -35.12
CA GLN A 404 10.67 -7.23 -35.58
C GLN A 404 9.86 -6.12 -34.87
N LEU A 405 9.59 -6.31 -33.58
CA LEU A 405 8.78 -5.40 -32.79
C LEU A 405 9.59 -4.16 -32.36
N LYS A 406 9.10 -2.98 -32.76
CA LYS A 406 9.71 -1.68 -32.42
C LYS A 406 9.49 -1.26 -30.96
N GLY A 407 8.66 -1.99 -30.21
CA GLY A 407 8.37 -1.73 -28.79
C GLY A 407 7.58 -2.87 -28.15
N ASP A 408 7.10 -2.64 -26.93
CA ASP A 408 6.54 -3.72 -26.08
C ASP A 408 5.01 -3.85 -26.16
N SER A 409 4.39 -3.08 -27.07
CA SER A 409 2.94 -3.09 -27.28
C SER A 409 2.53 -4.30 -28.12
N LEU A 410 1.64 -5.13 -27.59
CA LEU A 410 1.04 -6.27 -28.28
C LEU A 410 -0.44 -6.01 -28.56
N LYS A 411 -0.92 -6.36 -29.75
CA LYS A 411 -2.35 -6.31 -30.09
C LYS A 411 -2.98 -7.66 -29.82
N ILE A 412 -4.15 -7.68 -29.17
CA ILE A 412 -4.91 -8.92 -28.96
C ILE A 412 -5.22 -9.53 -30.33
N GLY A 413 -4.90 -10.81 -30.50
CA GLY A 413 -5.02 -11.55 -31.76
C GLY A 413 -3.78 -11.53 -32.65
N GLN A 414 -2.75 -10.75 -32.33
CA GLN A 414 -1.45 -10.75 -33.03
C GLN A 414 -0.74 -12.09 -32.83
N VAL A 415 -0.17 -12.66 -33.89
CA VAL A 415 0.62 -13.90 -33.79
C VAL A 415 2.10 -13.54 -33.64
N LEU A 416 2.76 -14.14 -32.65
CA LEU A 416 4.19 -13.97 -32.37
C LEU A 416 4.91 -15.30 -32.55
N ARG A 417 6.00 -15.31 -33.31
CA ARG A 417 6.94 -16.41 -33.41
C ARG A 417 7.88 -16.40 -32.20
N ILE A 418 7.84 -17.45 -31.38
CA ILE A 418 8.63 -17.52 -30.15
C ILE A 418 9.57 -18.72 -30.25
N GLU A 419 10.88 -18.47 -30.24
CA GLU A 419 11.92 -19.49 -30.23
C GLU A 419 12.27 -19.83 -28.78
N GLY A 420 12.14 -21.11 -28.39
CA GLY A 420 12.41 -21.56 -27.02
C GLY A 420 13.85 -22.03 -26.85
N GLY A 421 14.56 -21.50 -25.84
CA GLY A 421 15.91 -21.93 -25.45
C GLY A 421 16.84 -20.76 -25.15
N VAL A 422 17.40 -20.71 -23.92
CA VAL A 422 18.36 -19.69 -23.47
C VAL A 422 19.80 -20.16 -23.74
N GLY A 423 20.62 -19.29 -24.33
CA GLY A 423 22.08 -19.36 -24.26
C GLY A 423 22.64 -18.11 -23.56
N GLU A 424 23.18 -18.27 -22.35
CA GLU A 424 24.31 -17.48 -21.81
C GLU A 424 25.56 -18.33 -22.14
N GLY A 425 26.72 -17.90 -22.64
CA GLY A 425 27.35 -16.63 -23.00
C GLY A 425 28.86 -16.98 -23.10
N ASP A 426 29.66 -16.33 -23.96
CA ASP A 426 31.13 -16.42 -23.80
C ASP A 426 31.85 -15.16 -24.29
N GLU A 427 32.65 -14.58 -23.40
CA GLU A 427 33.73 -13.64 -23.69
C GLU A 427 35.06 -14.39 -23.52
N GLY A 428 35.82 -14.53 -24.61
CA GLY A 428 37.27 -14.32 -24.60
C GLY A 428 38.16 -15.52 -24.95
N ARG A 429 38.92 -15.41 -26.06
CA ARG A 429 40.36 -15.71 -26.12
C ARG A 429 41.05 -15.18 -27.38
N LYS A 430 42.27 -14.70 -27.16
CA LYS A 430 43.28 -14.20 -28.11
C LYS A 430 43.95 -15.34 -28.90
N ALA A 431 44.39 -14.95 -30.10
CA ALA A 431 45.68 -15.22 -30.78
C ALA A 431 45.97 -16.56 -31.48
N SER A 432 46.57 -16.36 -32.67
CA SER A 432 47.35 -17.27 -33.54
C SER A 432 46.53 -18.31 -34.31
N SER A 433 46.75 -18.60 -35.59
CA SER A 433 47.84 -18.34 -36.54
C SER A 433 47.40 -18.73 -37.96
N GLY A 434 48.02 -18.14 -39.00
CA GLY A 434 48.10 -18.68 -40.38
C GLY A 434 46.87 -18.39 -41.26
N GLU A 435 46.85 -17.38 -42.12
CA GLU A 435 47.62 -17.23 -43.38
C GLU A 435 47.22 -18.26 -44.46
N GLN A 436 46.37 -17.84 -45.41
CA GLN A 436 46.64 -17.86 -46.85
C GLN A 436 45.42 -17.38 -47.67
N ASN A 437 45.56 -16.15 -48.17
CA ASN A 437 45.39 -15.73 -49.56
C ASN A 437 44.47 -16.55 -50.50
N ARG A 438 43.41 -15.91 -51.04
CA ARG A 438 43.27 -15.62 -52.50
C ARG A 438 41.94 -14.95 -52.81
N GLY A 439 42.04 -13.77 -53.43
CA GLY A 439 41.30 -13.31 -54.63
C GLY A 439 39.77 -13.28 -54.60
N THR A 440 39.07 -12.31 -55.17
CA THR A 440 39.40 -11.24 -56.12
C THR A 440 38.11 -10.45 -56.34
N GLY A 441 38.23 -9.14 -56.60
CA GLY A 441 37.33 -8.45 -57.53
C GLY A 441 36.28 -7.53 -56.92
N LYS A 442 36.54 -6.22 -57.06
CA LYS A 442 35.69 -5.16 -57.66
C LYS A 442 34.17 -5.24 -57.34
N THR A 443 33.50 -4.17 -56.89
CA THR A 443 33.41 -2.89 -57.59
C THR A 443 32.83 -1.76 -56.72
N ALA A 444 33.32 -0.55 -57.00
CA ALA A 444 32.59 0.73 -57.08
C ALA A 444 32.02 1.40 -55.81
N VAL A 445 32.80 2.38 -55.37
CA VAL A 445 32.40 3.73 -54.95
C VAL A 445 31.14 4.24 -55.68
N ARG A 446 30.17 4.75 -54.90
CA ARG A 446 29.51 6.02 -55.23
C ARG A 446 29.03 6.74 -53.97
N SER A 447 29.81 7.75 -53.62
CA SER A 447 29.41 8.91 -52.83
C SER A 447 28.19 9.60 -53.45
N LYS A 448 27.22 9.98 -52.61
CA LYS A 448 26.55 11.27 -52.72
C LYS A 448 26.27 11.80 -51.31
N SER A 449 27.12 12.73 -50.92
CA SER A 449 26.78 13.87 -50.07
C SER A 449 25.76 14.76 -50.79
N GLY A 450 24.85 15.34 -50.02
CA GLY A 450 23.88 16.35 -50.44
C GLY A 450 23.01 16.67 -49.25
N GLY A 451 23.37 17.71 -48.50
CA GLY A 451 22.59 18.19 -47.37
C GLY A 451 21.46 19.10 -47.81
N ASP A 452 20.42 19.18 -46.99
CA ASP A 452 19.53 20.33 -46.92
C ASP A 452 19.37 20.76 -45.45
N ALA A 453 19.70 22.03 -45.22
CA ALA A 453 19.52 22.73 -43.96
C ALA A 453 18.06 23.19 -43.85
N GLU A 454 17.18 22.31 -43.38
CA GLU A 454 15.79 22.71 -43.11
C GLU A 454 15.69 23.42 -41.75
N THR A 455 15.22 24.66 -41.78
CA THR A 455 15.11 25.57 -40.63
C THR A 455 14.03 25.10 -39.67
N ALA A 456 14.32 25.10 -38.37
CA ALA A 456 13.39 24.66 -37.33
C ALA A 456 12.08 25.48 -37.37
N ARG A 457 10.94 24.80 -37.48
CA ARG A 457 9.60 25.44 -37.53
C ARG A 457 9.05 25.61 -36.12
N LYS A 458 8.32 26.69 -35.87
CA LYS A 458 7.64 26.97 -34.59
C LYS A 458 6.27 26.28 -34.57
N TYR A 459 5.97 25.55 -33.51
CA TYR A 459 4.71 24.88 -33.23
C TYR A 459 4.12 25.39 -31.93
N THR A 460 2.86 25.82 -31.97
CA THR A 460 2.14 26.30 -30.78
C THR A 460 1.34 25.16 -30.16
N VAL A 461 1.70 24.78 -28.93
CA VAL A 461 1.09 23.68 -28.16
C VAL A 461 -0.41 23.93 -27.98
N GLN A 462 -1.25 22.95 -28.29
CA GLN A 462 -2.70 23.02 -28.14
C GLN A 462 -3.20 22.32 -26.87
N LYS A 463 -4.47 22.55 -26.51
CA LYS A 463 -5.10 21.92 -25.34
C LYS A 463 -5.23 20.42 -25.56
N GLY A 464 -4.56 19.62 -24.72
CA GLY A 464 -4.52 18.16 -24.81
C GLY A 464 -3.25 17.60 -25.47
N ASP A 465 -2.30 18.46 -25.83
CA ASP A 465 -1.02 18.01 -26.35
C ASP A 465 -0.08 17.49 -25.27
N SER A 466 0.77 16.57 -25.68
CA SER A 466 1.93 16.12 -24.91
C SER A 466 3.15 16.12 -25.82
N LEU A 467 4.34 16.27 -25.25
CA LEU A 467 5.60 16.24 -26.01
C LEU A 467 5.71 14.96 -26.87
N ALA A 468 5.22 13.83 -26.38
CA ALA A 468 5.19 12.56 -27.12
C ALA A 468 4.15 12.54 -28.26
N LYS A 469 3.04 13.26 -28.12
CA LYS A 469 2.03 13.42 -29.17
C LYS A 469 2.54 14.36 -30.27
N ILE A 470 3.05 15.54 -29.90
CA ILE A 470 3.60 16.52 -30.85
C ILE A 470 4.78 15.94 -31.63
N ALA A 471 5.69 15.21 -30.94
CA ALA A 471 6.80 14.52 -31.60
C ALA A 471 6.31 13.55 -32.68
N ARG A 472 5.29 12.74 -32.35
CA ARG A 472 4.73 11.74 -33.28
C ARG A 472 4.04 12.38 -34.48
N GLU A 473 3.23 13.41 -34.25
CA GLU A 473 2.44 14.09 -35.28
C GLU A 473 3.29 14.93 -36.22
N ASN A 474 4.44 15.42 -35.75
CA ASN A 474 5.40 16.16 -36.57
C ASN A 474 6.57 15.28 -37.04
N HIS A 475 6.46 13.96 -36.89
CA HIS A 475 7.46 12.97 -37.31
C HIS A 475 8.89 13.19 -36.74
N VAL A 476 8.99 13.84 -35.58
CA VAL A 476 10.25 14.08 -34.85
C VAL A 476 10.40 13.06 -33.73
N SER A 477 11.62 12.57 -33.49
CA SER A 477 11.82 11.72 -32.31
C SER A 477 11.63 12.54 -31.02
N LEU A 478 10.98 11.96 -30.01
CA LEU A 478 10.77 12.66 -28.72
C LEU A 478 12.10 13.14 -28.11
N HIS A 479 13.17 12.34 -28.26
CA HIS A 479 14.51 12.76 -27.83
C HIS A 479 14.98 14.02 -28.55
N LYS A 480 14.78 14.11 -29.87
CA LYS A 480 15.22 15.27 -30.66
C LYS A 480 14.38 16.51 -30.41
N LEU A 481 13.07 16.35 -30.21
CA LEU A 481 12.16 17.43 -29.85
C LEU A 481 12.53 18.06 -28.50
N LEU A 482 12.88 17.21 -27.52
CA LEU A 482 13.33 17.64 -26.19
C LEU A 482 14.66 18.38 -26.27
N GLU A 483 15.64 17.83 -27.00
CA GLU A 483 16.96 18.45 -27.19
C GLU A 483 16.85 19.83 -27.87
N LEU A 484 16.04 19.95 -28.93
CA LEU A 484 15.87 21.18 -29.71
C LEU A 484 15.24 22.32 -28.89
N ASN A 485 14.42 21.98 -27.90
CA ASN A 485 13.75 22.94 -27.02
C ASN A 485 14.39 23.05 -25.63
N LYS A 486 15.51 22.36 -25.40
CA LYS A 486 16.17 22.24 -24.09
C LYS A 486 15.22 21.79 -22.97
N LEU A 487 14.26 20.91 -23.30
CA LEU A 487 13.26 20.40 -22.38
C LEU A 487 13.65 19.03 -21.84
N THR A 488 13.21 18.71 -20.62
CA THR A 488 13.36 17.38 -20.03
C THR A 488 12.04 16.59 -20.05
N ARG A 489 12.10 15.25 -19.95
CA ARG A 489 10.90 14.38 -19.96
C ARG A 489 9.92 14.62 -18.81
N LYS A 490 10.31 15.40 -17.81
CA LYS A 490 9.50 15.72 -16.62
C LYS A 490 8.86 17.11 -16.70
N GLU A 491 9.27 17.94 -17.65
CA GLU A 491 8.70 19.27 -17.83
C GLU A 491 7.36 19.19 -18.57
N ALA A 492 6.37 19.92 -18.03
CA ALA A 492 5.06 20.02 -18.62
C ALA A 492 5.06 21.10 -19.71
N ILE A 493 4.46 20.79 -20.86
CA ILE A 493 4.13 21.81 -21.87
C ILE A 493 2.73 22.37 -21.62
N HIS A 494 2.54 23.66 -21.88
CA HIS A 494 1.28 24.34 -21.66
C HIS A 494 0.64 24.78 -22.98
N PRO A 495 -0.70 24.72 -23.12
CA PRO A 495 -1.37 25.26 -24.30
C PRO A 495 -1.04 26.74 -24.52
N GLY A 496 -0.65 27.10 -25.75
CA GLY A 496 -0.14 28.41 -26.14
C GLY A 496 1.40 28.53 -26.11
N GLN A 497 2.12 27.56 -25.52
CA GLN A 497 3.58 27.53 -25.53
C GLN A 497 4.11 27.26 -26.95
N VAL A 498 5.08 28.04 -27.41
CA VAL A 498 5.70 27.83 -28.72
C VAL A 498 6.97 26.99 -28.56
N ILE A 499 7.04 25.87 -29.28
CA ILE A 499 8.19 24.97 -29.31
C ILE A 499 8.68 24.77 -30.74
N LEU A 500 9.97 24.52 -30.91
CA LEU A 500 10.62 24.26 -32.18
C LEU A 500 10.49 22.78 -32.54
N ILE A 501 10.08 22.50 -33.77
CA ILE A 501 9.99 21.15 -34.34
C ILE A 501 10.92 21.07 -35.56
N ARG A 502 11.61 19.94 -35.73
CA ARG A 502 12.53 19.66 -36.83
C ARG A 502 12.53 18.18 -37.19
#